data_AF-A0A8S9J4F7-F1
#
_entry.id   AF-A0A8S9J4F7-F1
#
_cell.length_a   1.000
_cell.length_b   1.000
_cell.length_c   1.000
_cell.angle_alpha   90.00
_cell.angle_beta   90.00
_cell.angle_gamma   90.00
#
_symmetry.space_group_name_H-M   'P 1'
#
loop_
_entity.id
_entity.type
_entity.pdbx_description
1 polymer ?
#
loop_
_entity_poly.entity_id
_entity_poly.type
_entity_poly.pdbx_seq_one_letter_code
_entity_poly.pdbx_strand_id
1 'polypeptide(L)'
;MLHIDWVRYPHDVHDRIWDSSFWEDYITEINTTTPVDTKNAFDVPQAIISKSSIPKGADKSWSRDWVMLNPDDVQVYLHFAEIQVLKPSDTREFDILWNGATISYDYSPPKFIADTVAIRTSTKCVDSFNVGLVRSRSSSLPPSISAMEVFGVLQLPQSETDENDGLSIVLNFMYIILARPI
;
A
#
# COMPACT_ATOMS: atom_id res chain seq x y z
N MET A 1 -15.21 -10.08 -20.24
CA MET A 1 -15.75 -10.03 -18.86
C MET A 1 -14.58 -9.64 -17.98
N LEU A 2 -14.57 -8.44 -17.40
CA LEU A 2 -13.54 -8.04 -16.45
C LEU A 2 -13.83 -8.78 -15.15
N HIS A 3 -12.96 -9.71 -14.76
CA HIS A 3 -13.06 -10.38 -13.48
C HIS A 3 -12.53 -9.40 -12.43
N ILE A 4 -13.43 -8.91 -11.57
CA ILE A 4 -13.10 -8.06 -10.43
C ILE A 4 -13.09 -9.00 -9.23
N ASP A 5 -11.91 -9.22 -8.66
CA ASP A 5 -11.74 -10.05 -7.48
C ASP A 5 -11.56 -9.18 -6.25
N TRP A 6 -12.35 -9.47 -5.23
CA TRP A 6 -12.36 -8.76 -3.95
C TRP A 6 -11.95 -9.74 -2.87
N VAL A 7 -10.96 -9.38 -2.06
CA VAL A 7 -10.70 -10.09 -0.79
C VAL A 7 -11.43 -9.34 0.31
N ARG A 8 -12.23 -10.05 1.10
CA ARG A 8 -12.96 -9.53 2.26
C ARG A 8 -13.20 -10.67 3.26
N TYR A 9 -14.17 -10.55 4.17
CA TYR A 9 -14.58 -11.66 5.02
C TYR A 9 -14.83 -12.95 4.20
N PRO A 10 -14.37 -14.13 4.65
CA PRO A 10 -13.74 -14.43 5.94
C PRO A 10 -12.21 -14.29 5.97
N HIS A 11 -11.59 -13.82 4.89
CA HIS A 11 -10.14 -13.71 4.80
C HIS A 11 -9.58 -12.50 5.53
N ASP A 12 -10.40 -11.46 5.72
CA ASP A 12 -10.09 -10.31 6.55
C ASP A 12 -11.03 -10.24 7.75
N VAL A 13 -10.45 -10.20 8.95
CA VAL A 13 -11.18 -10.14 10.23
C VAL A 13 -11.92 -8.82 10.42
N HIS A 14 -11.46 -7.76 9.74
CA HIS A 14 -12.07 -6.43 9.77
C HIS A 14 -13.07 -6.22 8.62
N ASP A 15 -13.31 -7.25 7.78
CA ASP A 15 -14.13 -7.20 6.57
C ASP A 15 -13.81 -5.98 5.67
N ARG A 16 -12.53 -5.53 5.64
CA ARG A 16 -12.10 -4.53 4.67
C ARG A 16 -12.19 -5.15 3.28
N ILE A 17 -12.52 -4.30 2.32
CA ILE A 17 -12.61 -4.68 0.93
C ILE A 17 -11.27 -4.38 0.29
N TRP A 18 -10.53 -5.42 -0.08
CA TRP A 18 -9.30 -5.30 -0.83
C TRP A 18 -9.56 -5.54 -2.31
N ASP A 19 -9.41 -4.49 -3.10
CA ASP A 19 -9.71 -4.48 -4.54
C ASP A 19 -8.44 -4.63 -5.38
N SER A 20 -8.41 -5.70 -6.17
CA SER A 20 -7.32 -6.01 -7.11
C SER A 20 -7.61 -5.74 -8.57
N SER A 21 -8.73 -5.08 -8.88
CA SER A 21 -9.09 -4.65 -10.23
C SER A 21 -8.15 -3.58 -10.79
N PHE A 22 -7.33 -2.99 -9.93
CA PHE A 22 -6.43 -1.92 -10.29
C PHE A 22 -5.18 -2.47 -10.98
N TRP A 23 -5.25 -2.85 -12.25
CA TRP A 23 -4.08 -3.37 -12.98
C TRP A 23 -3.61 -2.40 -14.07
N GLU A 24 -2.42 -1.83 -13.90
CA GLU A 24 -1.78 -1.03 -14.96
C GLU A 24 -0.90 -1.94 -15.85
N ASP A 25 -0.79 -1.61 -17.14
CA ASP A 25 -0.10 -2.48 -18.10
C ASP A 25 1.40 -2.64 -17.83
N TYR A 26 2.01 -1.75 -17.04
CA TYR A 26 3.44 -1.81 -16.69
C TYR A 26 3.74 -2.56 -15.39
N ILE A 27 2.73 -3.04 -14.65
CA ILE A 27 2.92 -3.83 -13.43
C ILE A 27 2.61 -5.32 -13.64
N THR A 28 3.25 -6.16 -12.83
CA THR A 28 2.95 -7.57 -12.67
C THR A 28 2.89 -7.95 -11.20
N GLU A 29 2.31 -9.10 -10.89
CA GLU A 29 2.27 -9.68 -9.55
C GLU A 29 3.32 -10.77 -9.42
N ILE A 30 3.84 -10.88 -8.21
CA ILE A 30 4.47 -12.08 -7.66
C ILE A 30 3.69 -12.51 -6.42
N ASN A 31 3.70 -13.82 -6.14
CA ASN A 31 3.05 -14.37 -4.95
C ASN A 31 3.92 -15.44 -4.28
N THR A 32 3.54 -15.79 -3.05
CA THR A 32 4.17 -16.85 -2.28
C THR A 32 3.12 -17.67 -1.53
N THR A 33 3.45 -18.92 -1.25
CA THR A 33 2.71 -19.78 -0.32
C THR A 33 3.35 -19.81 1.08
N THR A 34 4.52 -19.18 1.24
CA THR A 34 5.19 -19.08 2.54
C THR A 34 4.44 -18.06 3.40
N PRO A 35 4.06 -18.41 4.65
CA PRO A 35 3.38 -17.48 5.55
C PRO A 35 4.22 -16.22 5.80
N VAL A 36 3.57 -15.06 5.76
CA VAL A 36 4.18 -13.77 6.13
C VAL A 36 3.75 -13.43 7.56
N ASP A 37 4.67 -13.05 8.44
CA ASP A 37 4.31 -12.60 9.80
C ASP A 37 3.66 -11.21 9.75
N THR A 38 2.39 -11.11 10.15
CA THR A 38 1.58 -9.87 10.08
C THR A 38 1.34 -9.23 11.45
N LYS A 39 1.96 -9.71 12.54
CA LYS A 39 1.65 -9.27 13.91
C LYS A 39 1.71 -7.75 14.15
N ASN A 40 2.52 -7.02 13.39
CA ASN A 40 2.71 -5.57 13.55
C ASN A 40 2.23 -4.75 12.33
N ALA A 41 1.46 -5.35 11.43
CA ALA A 41 1.08 -4.75 10.15
C ALA A 41 -0.44 -4.65 9.98
N PHE A 42 -1.12 -4.06 10.97
CA PHE A 42 -2.55 -3.69 10.88
C PHE A 42 -3.47 -4.85 10.43
N ASP A 43 -3.16 -6.07 10.88
CA ASP A 43 -3.87 -7.29 10.52
C ASP A 43 -4.13 -7.44 9.01
N VAL A 44 -3.20 -7.00 8.15
CA VAL A 44 -3.33 -7.21 6.71
C VAL A 44 -3.48 -8.72 6.45
N PRO A 45 -4.53 -9.15 5.73
CA PRO A 45 -4.84 -10.57 5.61
C PRO A 45 -3.78 -11.30 4.78
N GLN A 46 -3.58 -12.59 5.10
CA GLN A 46 -2.60 -13.43 4.39
C GLN A 46 -2.83 -13.46 2.88
N ALA A 47 -4.09 -13.49 2.45
CA ALA A 47 -4.47 -13.48 1.03
C ALA A 47 -4.01 -12.23 0.26
N ILE A 48 -3.64 -11.17 0.98
CA ILE A 48 -3.14 -9.90 0.44
C ILE A 48 -1.63 -9.81 0.61
N ILE A 49 -1.11 -9.93 1.83
CA ILE A 49 0.32 -9.72 2.10
C ILE A 49 1.22 -10.78 1.46
N SER A 50 0.67 -11.96 1.08
CA SER A 50 1.40 -13.00 0.36
C SER A 50 1.60 -12.69 -1.14
N LYS A 51 1.18 -11.50 -1.58
CA LYS A 51 1.28 -11.03 -2.95
C LYS A 51 1.98 -9.66 -2.96
N SER A 52 2.69 -9.38 -4.04
CA SER A 52 3.29 -8.07 -4.26
C SER A 52 3.23 -7.69 -5.73
N SER A 53 2.96 -6.41 -5.98
CA SER A 53 3.15 -5.82 -7.30
C SER A 53 4.58 -5.39 -7.51
N ILE A 54 5.08 -5.64 -8.71
CA ILE A 54 6.38 -5.19 -9.21
C ILE A 54 6.22 -4.59 -10.61
N PRO A 55 7.05 -3.62 -11.00
CA PRO A 55 7.19 -3.20 -12.38
C PRO A 55 7.64 -4.36 -13.30
N LYS A 56 7.13 -4.43 -14.53
CA LYS A 56 7.51 -5.45 -15.53
C LYS A 56 8.96 -5.31 -16.01
N GLY A 57 9.57 -4.14 -15.88
CA GLY A 57 10.98 -3.90 -16.19
C GLY A 57 11.83 -3.79 -14.94
N ALA A 58 12.98 -4.46 -14.90
CA ALA A 58 13.87 -4.49 -13.74
C ALA A 58 14.46 -3.11 -13.38
N ASP A 59 14.52 -2.19 -14.33
CA ASP A 59 14.98 -0.80 -14.16
C ASP A 59 13.82 0.19 -13.92
N LYS A 60 12.57 -0.28 -13.90
CA LYS A 60 11.40 0.60 -13.81
C LYS A 60 11.03 0.87 -12.35
N SER A 61 10.47 2.05 -12.15
CA SER A 61 9.87 2.46 -10.88
C SER A 61 8.43 1.97 -10.81
N TRP A 62 7.93 1.81 -9.60
CA TRP A 62 6.49 1.65 -9.36
C TRP A 62 5.94 3.01 -8.98
N SER A 63 4.74 3.37 -9.44
CA SER A 63 4.09 4.60 -9.02
C SER A 63 2.58 4.47 -9.06
N ARG A 64 1.90 5.29 -8.26
CA ARG A 64 0.44 5.36 -8.26
C ARG A 64 0.00 6.79 -8.07
N ASP A 65 -0.83 7.26 -9.00
CA ASP A 65 -1.51 8.54 -8.92
C ASP A 65 -2.98 8.32 -8.58
N TRP A 66 -3.52 9.19 -7.73
CA TRP A 66 -4.95 9.26 -7.47
C TRP A 66 -5.40 10.67 -7.14
N VAL A 67 -6.71 10.86 -7.15
CA VAL A 67 -7.36 12.12 -6.81
C VAL A 67 -8.30 11.88 -5.64
N MET A 68 -8.34 12.82 -4.70
CA MET A 68 -9.30 12.82 -3.60
C MET A 68 -9.89 14.23 -3.48
N LEU A 69 -11.21 14.32 -3.46
CA LEU A 69 -11.91 15.60 -3.45
C LEU A 69 -12.02 16.14 -2.02
N ASN A 70 -11.42 17.31 -1.78
CA ASN A 70 -11.50 18.05 -0.52
C ASN A 70 -11.12 17.27 0.77
N PRO A 71 -10.01 16.50 0.82
CA PRO A 71 -9.52 15.99 2.09
C PRO A 71 -8.95 17.13 2.94
N ASP A 72 -9.25 17.14 4.24
CA ASP A 72 -8.51 18.00 5.17
C ASP A 72 -7.10 17.46 5.38
N ASP A 73 -6.98 16.15 5.60
CA ASP A 73 -5.73 15.41 5.63
C ASP A 73 -5.85 14.07 4.90
N VAL A 74 -4.71 13.48 4.54
CA VAL A 74 -4.61 12.14 3.97
C VAL A 74 -3.66 11.30 4.81
N GLN A 75 -4.06 10.06 5.07
CA GLN A 75 -3.20 9.03 5.64
C GLN A 75 -3.05 7.89 4.63
N VAL A 76 -1.82 7.49 4.35
CA VAL A 76 -1.51 6.35 3.50
C VAL A 76 -0.69 5.34 4.29
N TYR A 77 -1.04 4.06 4.16
CA TYR A 77 -0.30 2.95 4.75
C TYR A 77 0.18 2.07 3.60
N LEU A 78 1.50 2.07 3.40
CA LEU A 78 2.15 1.22 2.40
C LEU A 78 2.64 -0.02 3.12
N HIS A 79 2.09 -1.19 2.80
CA HIS A 79 2.55 -2.45 3.39
C HIS A 79 3.45 -3.21 2.43
N PHE A 80 4.51 -3.75 3.00
CA PHE A 80 5.58 -4.43 2.29
C PHE A 80 5.92 -5.74 2.99
N ALA A 81 6.32 -6.71 2.20
CA ALA A 81 7.07 -7.87 2.65
C ALA A 81 7.99 -8.32 1.51
N GLU A 82 9.21 -8.76 1.83
CA GLU A 82 10.01 -9.50 0.85
C GLU A 82 9.53 -10.96 0.85
N ILE A 83 8.67 -11.26 -0.13
CA ILE A 83 7.98 -12.54 -0.27
C ILE A 83 8.73 -13.55 -1.16
N GLN A 84 9.82 -13.14 -1.79
CA GLN A 84 10.69 -14.02 -2.57
C GLN A 84 11.88 -14.48 -1.73
N VAL A 85 12.31 -15.72 -1.96
CA VAL A 85 13.60 -16.18 -1.45
C VAL A 85 14.69 -15.67 -2.38
N LEU A 86 15.30 -14.55 -1.99
CA LEU A 86 16.38 -13.92 -2.77
C LEU A 86 17.66 -14.76 -2.74
N LYS A 87 18.39 -14.75 -3.86
CA LYS A 87 19.76 -15.27 -3.90
C LYS A 87 20.69 -14.34 -3.12
N PRO A 88 21.86 -14.81 -2.64
CA PRO A 88 22.82 -13.94 -1.96
C PRO A 88 23.29 -12.72 -2.77
N SER A 89 23.26 -12.81 -4.10
CA SER A 89 23.61 -11.71 -5.02
C SER A 89 22.46 -10.74 -5.28
N ASP A 90 21.23 -11.12 -4.90
CA ASP A 90 20.04 -10.35 -5.20
C ASP A 90 19.63 -9.50 -4.00
N THR A 91 19.33 -8.24 -4.28
CA THR A 91 18.90 -7.25 -3.29
C THR A 91 17.67 -6.53 -3.82
N ARG A 92 16.71 -6.25 -2.94
CA ARG A 92 15.58 -5.40 -3.23
C ARG A 92 15.59 -4.21 -2.29
N GLU A 93 15.98 -3.08 -2.85
CA GLU A 93 16.14 -1.83 -2.13
C GLU A 93 15.62 -0.67 -3.01
N PHE A 94 14.86 0.25 -2.42
CA PHE A 94 14.24 1.36 -3.15
C PHE A 94 13.93 2.56 -2.27
N ASP A 95 13.92 3.74 -2.88
CA ASP A 95 13.42 4.96 -2.25
C ASP A 95 11.89 5.00 -2.31
N ILE A 96 11.27 5.50 -1.24
CA ILE A 96 9.83 5.77 -1.17
C ILE A 96 9.61 7.26 -1.33
N LEU A 97 8.82 7.65 -2.32
CA LEU A 97 8.51 9.02 -2.66
C LEU A 97 7.03 9.33 -2.39
N TRP A 98 6.78 10.50 -1.81
CA TRP A 98 5.47 11.10 -1.67
C TRP A 98 5.42 12.42 -2.45
N ASN A 99 4.53 12.53 -3.43
CA ASN A 99 4.39 13.70 -4.30
C ASN A 99 5.75 14.16 -4.90
N GLY A 100 6.58 13.19 -5.30
CA GLY A 100 7.91 13.42 -5.87
C GLY A 100 9.03 13.69 -4.84
N ALA A 101 8.72 13.88 -3.56
CA ALA A 101 9.72 14.04 -2.50
C ALA A 101 10.05 12.70 -1.84
N THR A 102 11.33 12.37 -1.70
CA THR A 102 11.75 11.15 -1.00
C THR A 102 11.47 11.26 0.50
N ILE A 103 10.72 10.31 1.04
CA ILE A 103 10.37 10.21 2.47
C ILE A 103 11.10 9.06 3.18
N SER A 104 11.59 8.07 2.42
CA SER A 104 12.45 7.00 2.91
C SER A 104 13.48 6.67 1.86
N TYR A 105 14.75 6.63 2.25
CA TYR A 105 15.85 6.23 1.38
C TYR A 105 16.19 4.76 1.59
N ASP A 106 16.61 4.08 0.52
CA ASP A 106 17.19 2.73 0.56
C ASP A 106 16.35 1.73 1.40
N TYR A 107 15.03 1.81 1.27
CA TYR A 107 14.11 0.93 2.00
C TYR A 107 14.19 -0.50 1.47
N SER A 108 14.36 -1.45 2.39
CA SER A 108 14.41 -2.87 2.11
C SER A 108 13.31 -3.60 2.89
N PRO A 109 12.29 -4.17 2.22
CA PRO A 109 11.25 -4.94 2.89
C PRO A 109 11.83 -6.14 3.66
N PRO A 110 11.36 -6.43 4.89
CA PRO A 110 11.85 -7.58 5.63
C PRO A 110 11.32 -8.90 5.05
N LYS A 111 12.15 -9.94 5.11
CA LYS A 111 11.85 -11.26 4.52
C LYS A 111 10.74 -11.97 5.30
N PHE A 112 9.63 -12.27 4.62
CA PHE A 112 8.44 -12.93 5.18
C PHE A 112 7.91 -12.30 6.47
N ILE A 113 8.14 -10.99 6.64
CA ILE A 113 7.59 -10.19 7.73
C ILE A 113 6.93 -8.99 7.07
N ALA A 114 5.72 -8.67 7.49
CA ALA A 114 5.02 -7.50 7.04
C ALA A 114 5.57 -6.27 7.77
N ASP A 115 5.88 -5.22 7.00
CA ASP A 115 6.24 -3.91 7.51
C ASP A 115 5.35 -2.85 6.86
N THR A 116 5.10 -1.76 7.57
CA THR A 116 4.19 -0.70 7.12
C THR A 116 4.84 0.66 7.23
N VAL A 117 4.95 1.36 6.10
CA VAL A 117 5.37 2.76 6.05
C VAL A 117 4.13 3.63 6.00
N ALA A 118 3.94 4.44 7.05
CA ALA A 118 2.81 5.36 7.15
C ALA A 118 3.20 6.77 6.66
N ILE A 119 2.35 7.35 5.83
CA ILE A 119 2.44 8.73 5.34
C ILE A 119 1.26 9.49 5.91
N ARG A 120 1.51 10.61 6.60
CA ARG A 120 0.47 11.47 7.15
C ARG A 120 0.70 12.91 6.70
N THR A 121 -0.30 13.53 6.10
CA THR A 121 -0.28 14.96 5.81
C THR A 121 -0.82 15.73 7.01
N SER A 122 -0.45 17.01 7.12
CA SER A 122 -0.88 17.91 8.21
C SER A 122 -1.45 19.24 7.69
N THR A 123 -1.76 19.30 6.41
CA THR A 123 -2.20 20.52 5.71
C THR A 123 -3.22 20.12 4.67
N LYS A 124 -4.28 20.92 4.52
CA LYS A 124 -5.23 20.83 3.39
C LYS A 124 -4.43 20.72 2.10
N CYS A 125 -4.45 19.54 1.52
CA CYS A 125 -3.57 19.16 0.43
C CYS A 125 -4.24 19.36 -0.93
N VAL A 126 -3.40 19.35 -1.94
CA VAL A 126 -3.71 19.28 -3.38
C VAL A 126 -4.71 18.13 -3.63
N ASP A 127 -5.60 18.28 -4.61
CA ASP A 127 -6.58 17.23 -4.94
C ASP A 127 -5.95 15.97 -5.56
N SER A 128 -4.67 16.02 -5.99
CA SER A 128 -3.94 14.93 -6.63
C SER A 128 -2.74 14.48 -5.82
N PHE A 129 -2.56 13.17 -5.67
CA PHE A 129 -1.51 12.54 -4.88
C PHE A 129 -0.75 11.51 -5.69
N ASN A 130 0.53 11.33 -5.35
CA ASN A 130 1.41 10.35 -5.94
C ASN A 130 2.24 9.62 -4.87
N VAL A 131 2.30 8.29 -4.99
CA VAL A 131 3.34 7.48 -4.34
C VAL A 131 4.24 6.93 -5.43
N GLY A 132 5.55 7.02 -5.23
CA GLY A 132 6.56 6.44 -6.10
C GLY A 132 7.50 5.53 -5.33
N LEU A 133 7.90 4.41 -5.93
CA LEU A 133 8.97 3.55 -5.45
C LEU A 133 10.05 3.50 -6.51
N VAL A 134 11.25 3.95 -6.17
CA VAL A 134 12.35 4.10 -7.14
C VAL A 134 13.49 3.18 -6.73
N ARG A 135 13.85 2.25 -7.62
CA ARG A 135 14.93 1.30 -7.37
C ARG A 135 16.23 2.02 -6.99
N SER A 136 16.86 1.63 -5.88
CA SER A 136 18.18 2.16 -5.50
C SER A 136 19.25 1.64 -6.46
N ARG A 137 20.42 2.30 -6.49
CA ARG A 137 21.53 1.86 -7.35
C ARG A 137 22.10 0.51 -6.92
N SER A 138 22.06 0.21 -5.63
CA SER A 138 22.54 -1.02 -4.98
C SER A 138 21.61 -2.21 -5.16
N SER A 139 20.34 -1.98 -5.49
CA SER A 139 19.36 -3.03 -5.73
C SER A 139 19.66 -3.82 -7.01
N SER A 140 19.35 -5.11 -7.06
CA SER A 140 19.33 -5.89 -8.31
C SER A 140 17.90 -6.13 -8.82
N LEU A 141 16.90 -5.96 -7.95
CA LEU A 141 15.50 -6.20 -8.22
C LEU A 141 14.70 -4.88 -8.27
N PRO A 142 13.60 -4.82 -9.04
CA PRO A 142 12.72 -3.66 -9.06
C PRO A 142 12.05 -3.46 -7.67
N PRO A 143 11.44 -2.30 -7.39
CA PRO A 143 10.65 -2.13 -6.18
C PRO A 143 9.46 -3.11 -6.13
N SER A 144 8.97 -3.39 -4.93
CA SER A 144 7.76 -4.20 -4.73
C SER A 144 6.89 -3.62 -3.64
N ILE A 145 5.56 -3.73 -3.79
CA ILE A 145 4.60 -3.34 -2.76
C ILE A 145 3.52 -4.41 -2.62
N SER A 146 3.18 -4.77 -1.39
CA SER A 146 2.17 -5.79 -1.12
C SER A 146 0.77 -5.19 -1.02
N ALA A 147 0.66 -3.99 -0.45
CA ALA A 147 -0.62 -3.37 -0.15
C ALA A 147 -0.50 -1.85 0.00
N MET A 148 -1.56 -1.12 -0.33
CA MET A 148 -1.69 0.31 -0.05
C MET A 148 -3.12 0.61 0.43
N GLU A 149 -3.23 1.16 1.64
CA GLU A 149 -4.47 1.74 2.17
C GLU A 149 -4.39 3.26 2.10
N VAL A 150 -5.44 3.92 1.59
CA VAL A 150 -5.54 5.39 1.52
C VAL A 150 -6.79 5.86 2.24
N PHE A 151 -6.61 6.75 3.20
CA PHE A 151 -7.67 7.33 4.02
C PHE A 151 -7.72 8.84 3.86
N GLY A 152 -8.89 9.36 3.48
CA GLY A 152 -9.20 10.77 3.58
C GLY A 152 -9.73 11.11 4.97
N VAL A 153 -9.15 12.11 5.61
CA VAL A 153 -9.64 12.66 6.89
C VAL A 153 -10.45 13.91 6.57
N LEU A 154 -11.70 13.91 7.03
CA LEU A 154 -12.63 15.04 6.93
C LEU A 154 -12.89 15.55 8.34
N GLN A 155 -12.58 16.82 8.58
CA GLN A 155 -12.97 17.52 9.80
C GLN A 155 -14.40 18.04 9.61
N LEU A 156 -15.36 17.30 10.14
CA LEU A 156 -16.74 17.74 10.17
C LEU A 156 -16.93 18.81 11.26
N PRO A 157 -17.59 19.94 10.96
CA PRO A 157 -18.14 20.80 12.00
C PRO A 157 -19.16 19.97 12.79
N GLN A 158 -18.96 19.82 14.10
CA GLN A 158 -19.77 18.96 14.99
C GLN A 158 -21.29 19.09 14.77
N SER A 159 -21.98 17.94 14.70
CA SER A 159 -23.35 17.80 15.21
C SER A 159 -23.60 16.34 15.63
N GLU A 160 -23.63 16.14 16.94
CA GLU A 160 -24.21 15.06 17.77
C GLU A 160 -23.84 13.59 17.52
N THR A 161 -22.77 13.16 18.19
CA THR A 161 -22.80 11.97 19.05
C THR A 161 -21.95 12.27 20.30
N ASP A 162 -22.33 11.67 21.43
CA ASP A 162 -21.92 11.93 22.83
C ASP A 162 -20.55 12.63 23.04
N GLU A 163 -20.51 13.65 23.90
CA GLU A 163 -19.34 14.48 24.23
C GLU A 163 -18.15 13.66 24.80
N ASN A 164 -18.37 12.39 25.13
CA ASN A 164 -17.36 11.48 25.66
C ASN A 164 -16.66 10.61 24.59
N ASP A 165 -17.13 10.62 23.34
CA ASP A 165 -16.44 9.96 22.23
C ASP A 165 -15.43 10.93 21.62
N GLY A 166 -14.15 10.72 21.93
CA GLY A 166 -13.04 11.49 21.36
C GLY A 166 -13.14 11.55 19.83
N LEU A 167 -13.42 12.76 19.33
CA LEU A 167 -13.67 13.08 17.93
C LEU A 167 -12.62 12.50 16.96
N SER A 168 -13.05 11.64 16.03
CA SER A 168 -12.51 11.49 14.66
C SER A 168 -13.41 10.54 13.87
N ILE A 169 -14.11 11.04 12.84
CA ILE A 169 -14.79 10.19 11.86
C ILE A 169 -13.91 10.13 10.61
N VAL A 170 -13.39 8.95 10.29
CA VAL A 170 -12.65 8.66 9.05
C VAL A 170 -13.67 8.21 8.00
N LEU A 171 -13.90 9.01 6.96
CA LEU A 171 -14.80 8.64 5.86
C LEU A 171 -14.20 9.01 4.50
N ASN A 172 -13.41 8.09 3.95
CA ASN A 172 -13.34 7.78 2.52
C ASN A 172 -12.31 6.68 2.35
N PHE A 173 -12.77 5.50 1.93
CA PHE A 173 -11.90 4.36 1.68
C PHE A 173 -11.65 4.25 0.19
N MET A 174 -10.45 4.58 -0.26
CA MET A 174 -9.98 4.11 -1.57
C MET A 174 -8.91 3.06 -1.29
N TYR A 175 -9.33 1.80 -1.30
CA TYR A 175 -8.43 0.66 -1.19
C TYR A 175 -7.83 0.40 -2.59
N ILE A 176 -6.52 0.48 -2.73
CA ILE A 176 -5.84 0.10 -3.98
C ILE A 176 -4.86 -1.01 -3.61
N ILE A 177 -5.19 -2.27 -3.89
CA ILE A 177 -4.20 -3.34 -3.78
C ILE A 177 -4.11 -4.20 -5.02
N LEU A 178 -2.93 -4.16 -5.58
CA LEU A 178 -2.46 -4.91 -6.72
C LEU A 178 -2.28 -6.39 -6.37
N ALA A 179 -3.28 -7.22 -6.69
CA ALA A 179 -3.16 -8.66 -6.53
C ALA A 179 -4.06 -9.46 -7.49
N ARG A 180 -3.59 -9.82 -8.70
CA ARG A 180 -4.27 -10.80 -9.56
C ARG A 180 -4.59 -12.09 -8.80
N PRO A 181 -5.78 -12.68 -9.00
CA PRO A 181 -5.95 -14.11 -8.71
C PRO A 181 -5.54 -14.96 -9.90
N ILE A 182 -5.15 -16.19 -9.57
CA ILE A 182 -4.85 -17.29 -10.50
C ILE A 182 -6.16 -17.76 -11.14
#